data_AF-A0A452RLH8-F1
#
_entry.id   AF-A0A452RLH8-F1
#
_cell.length_a   1.000
_cell.length_b   1.000
_cell.length_c   1.000
_cell.angle_alpha   90.00
_cell.angle_beta   90.00
_cell.angle_gamma   90.00
#
_symmetry.space_group_name_H-M   'P 1'
#
loop_
_entity.id
_entity.type
_entity.pdbx_description
1 polymer ?
#
loop_
_entity_poly.entity_id
_entity_poly.type
_entity_poly.pdbx_seq_one_letter_code
_entity_poly.pdbx_strand_id
1 'polypeptide(L)'
;SHMNTLLMKWVMVERRYNLTRGQEGMACARFFTQISTLADVQENVMEYLHVLSRPKVIDQEHDVVWTEAYIDSTLADDQGLVLMTTVAMPVFSKQNETRSKGILLGVVGTDVPVKELLKTIPKYKLGIHGYAFAITNNGYILTHPELRPLYEEGKKRRKPNYSSVDLSEVEWEDRDDVLRNAMVNRKTGKFSMEVKKTVDKGKRVLVMTNDYYYTDIKGTPFSLGVALSRGHGKYFFRGNVTIEEGLHDLEHPDVSLADEWSYCNTDLHPEHRHLSQLEAIKLYLKGKEPLLQCDKELIQEVLFDAVVSAPIEAYWTSLALNKSENADKGVEVAFLGTRTGLSRINLFVGAEQLTNQDFLKAGDKENIFNADHFPLWYRRAAEQIPGSFVYSIPFSTGIVNKSNVVTASTSIQLLDERKSPVVAAVGIQMKLEFFQRKFWTASRQCASLDGKCSISCDDETVNCYLIDNNGFILVSEDYTQTGDFFGEVEGAVMNKLLTMGSFKRITLYDYQAMCRANKDSSDGASGLLDPYNAFLAAVKWIMTELVLFLVEFNLCSWWHSDMTAKAQKLKQTLEPCDTEYPAFVSERTIKETSGNIACEDCSNLLISTNYDMVLIKIAVSYRLI
;
A
#
# COMPACT_ATOMS: atom_id res chain seq x y z
N SER A 1 -38.79 29.37 28.02
CA SER A 1 -37.50 29.14 27.35
C SER A 1 -37.80 28.66 25.93
N HIS A 2 -37.52 29.49 24.92
CA HIS A 2 -37.68 29.06 23.53
C HIS A 2 -36.61 28.01 23.22
N MET A 3 -37.03 26.75 23.06
CA MET A 3 -36.19 25.72 22.46
C MET A 3 -35.95 26.11 20.99
N ASN A 4 -34.72 26.54 20.68
CA ASN A 4 -34.19 26.67 19.32
C ASN A 4 -33.98 25.28 18.70
N THR A 5 -35.04 24.47 18.63
CA THR A 5 -34.99 23.09 18.15
C THR A 5 -35.92 22.97 16.94
N LEU A 6 -35.36 22.60 15.80
CA LEU A 6 -36.14 22.28 14.61
C LEU A 6 -36.68 20.84 14.77
N LEU A 7 -38.00 20.69 14.74
CA LEU A 7 -38.65 19.38 14.75
C LEU A 7 -38.94 18.97 13.31
N MET A 8 -38.46 17.82 12.88
CA MET A 8 -38.78 17.20 11.59
C MET A 8 -39.40 15.84 11.86
N LYS A 9 -40.53 15.54 11.23
CA LYS A 9 -41.27 14.30 11.47
C LYS A 9 -41.49 13.53 10.17
N TRP A 10 -40.91 12.32 10.14
CA TRP A 10 -41.10 11.32 9.08
C TRP A 10 -42.15 10.31 9.54
N VAL A 11 -43.17 10.06 8.73
CA VAL A 11 -44.12 8.98 9.00
C VAL A 11 -44.00 7.92 7.93
N MET A 12 -43.48 6.75 8.31
CA MET A 12 -43.48 5.55 7.46
C MET A 12 -44.84 4.89 7.58
N VAL A 13 -45.60 4.89 6.49
CA VAL A 13 -46.92 4.25 6.45
C VAL A 13 -46.75 2.89 5.82
N GLU A 14 -46.57 1.87 6.66
CA GLU A 14 -46.79 0.50 6.25
C GLU A 14 -48.29 0.34 5.95
N ARG A 15 -48.64 -0.35 4.86
CA ARG A 15 -49.98 -0.41 4.19
C ARG A 15 -51.22 -0.73 5.07
N ARG A 16 -51.16 -0.71 6.40
CA ARG A 16 -52.24 -1.11 7.32
C ARG A 16 -52.64 -0.15 8.45
N TYR A 17 -52.13 1.09 8.54
CA TYR A 17 -52.64 2.06 9.53
C TYR A 17 -52.82 3.48 8.99
N ASN A 18 -54.01 4.06 9.20
CA ASN A 18 -54.34 5.46 8.91
C ASN A 18 -53.75 6.39 9.99
N LEU A 19 -53.15 7.51 9.55
CA LEU A 19 -52.62 8.56 10.43
C LEU A 19 -53.71 9.16 11.34
N THR A 20 -53.41 9.31 12.63
CA THR A 20 -54.23 10.08 13.58
C THR A 20 -53.91 11.57 13.51
N ARG A 21 -54.93 12.43 13.38
CA ARG A 21 -54.91 13.93 13.37
C ARG A 21 -54.01 14.60 14.44
N GLY A 22 -53.68 13.92 15.54
CA GLY A 22 -52.76 14.43 16.56
C GLY A 22 -51.30 14.53 16.08
N GLN A 23 -50.90 13.77 15.06
CA GLN A 23 -49.54 13.80 14.53
C GLN A 23 -49.25 14.98 13.61
N GLU A 24 -50.27 15.49 12.89
CA GLU A 24 -50.20 16.71 12.09
C GLU A 24 -50.12 17.95 12.98
N GLY A 25 -50.81 17.97 14.13
CA GLY A 25 -50.80 19.10 15.07
C GLY A 25 -49.42 19.44 15.66
N MET A 26 -48.54 18.44 15.84
CA MET A 26 -47.14 18.67 16.28
C MET A 26 -46.20 19.08 15.12
N ALA A 27 -46.53 18.72 13.88
CA ALA A 27 -45.76 19.06 12.68
C ALA A 27 -46.25 20.35 11.98
N CYS A 28 -47.45 20.82 12.31
CA CYS A 28 -48.06 22.06 11.80
C CYS A 28 -47.24 23.33 12.14
N ALA A 29 -46.25 23.20 13.03
CA ALA A 29 -45.27 24.24 13.27
C ALA A 29 -44.02 24.12 12.38
N ARG A 30 -43.58 22.91 11.99
CA ARG A 30 -42.26 22.61 11.38
C ARG A 30 -42.28 21.25 10.63
N PHE A 31 -42.05 21.28 9.30
CA PHE A 31 -41.84 20.21 8.28
C PHE A 31 -42.45 18.79 8.48
N PHE A 32 -43.21 18.31 7.48
CA PHE A 32 -43.89 17.00 7.46
C PHE A 32 -43.80 16.33 6.09
N THR A 33 -43.44 15.04 6.05
CA THR A 33 -43.41 14.21 4.82
C THR A 33 -43.88 12.78 5.12
N GLN A 34 -44.55 12.16 4.16
CA GLN A 34 -45.07 10.80 4.24
C GLN A 34 -44.27 9.88 3.32
N ILE A 35 -43.77 8.76 3.87
CA ILE A 35 -43.07 7.74 3.09
C ILE A 35 -43.96 6.51 2.98
N SER A 36 -44.42 6.20 1.76
CA SER A 36 -45.34 5.09 1.48
C SER A 36 -44.65 3.90 0.82
N THR A 37 -43.56 4.11 0.07
CA THR A 37 -42.77 3.04 -0.54
C THR A 37 -41.27 3.22 -0.32
N LEU A 38 -40.49 2.15 -0.53
CA LEU A 38 -39.03 2.17 -0.39
C LEU A 38 -38.34 3.06 -1.46
N ALA A 39 -39.00 3.24 -2.61
CA ALA A 39 -38.54 4.16 -3.65
C ALA A 39 -38.71 5.63 -3.24
N ASP A 40 -39.77 5.94 -2.49
CA ASP A 40 -40.08 7.30 -2.03
C ASP A 40 -39.16 7.79 -0.89
N VAL A 41 -38.38 6.88 -0.30
CA VAL A 41 -37.46 7.20 0.80
C VAL A 41 -36.43 8.21 0.33
N GLN A 42 -35.77 7.98 -0.81
CA GLN A 42 -34.66 8.82 -1.24
C GLN A 42 -35.08 10.26 -1.55
N GLU A 43 -36.21 10.45 -2.23
CA GLU A 43 -36.70 11.78 -2.61
C GLU A 43 -37.24 12.53 -1.41
N ASN A 44 -38.16 11.92 -0.65
CA ASN A 44 -38.76 12.58 0.51
C ASN A 44 -37.71 12.89 1.57
N VAL A 45 -36.78 11.97 1.86
CA VAL A 45 -35.74 12.17 2.87
C VAL A 45 -34.85 13.36 2.54
N MET A 46 -34.65 13.70 1.26
CA MET A 46 -33.79 14.81 0.87
C MET A 46 -34.48 16.19 0.91
N GLU A 47 -35.81 16.26 0.91
CA GLU A 47 -36.56 17.53 0.91
C GLU A 47 -36.29 18.42 2.13
N TYR A 48 -35.89 17.82 3.26
CA TYR A 48 -35.56 18.56 4.49
C TYR A 48 -34.45 19.60 4.29
N LEU A 49 -33.55 19.39 3.30
CA LEU A 49 -32.48 20.33 2.96
C LEU A 49 -33.04 21.69 2.55
N HIS A 50 -34.17 21.73 1.84
CA HIS A 50 -34.82 22.98 1.45
C HIS A 50 -35.38 23.77 2.64
N VAL A 51 -35.58 23.13 3.79
CA VAL A 51 -35.98 23.81 5.04
C VAL A 51 -34.75 24.31 5.78
N LEU A 52 -33.70 23.49 5.89
CA LEU A 52 -32.44 23.86 6.53
C LEU A 52 -31.69 24.97 5.80
N SER A 53 -31.82 25.05 4.48
CA SER A 53 -31.13 26.07 3.67
C SER A 53 -31.76 27.47 3.78
N ARG A 54 -33.00 27.61 4.24
CA ARG A 54 -33.76 28.88 4.17
C ARG A 54 -33.04 30.06 4.86
N PRO A 55 -32.49 29.92 6.08
CA PRO A 55 -31.77 31.02 6.72
C PRO A 55 -30.58 31.48 5.87
N LYS A 56 -29.77 30.53 5.38
CA LYS A 56 -28.62 30.82 4.50
C LYS A 56 -29.01 31.55 3.22
N VAL A 57 -30.14 31.17 2.61
CA VAL A 57 -30.66 31.82 1.39
C VAL A 57 -31.13 33.25 1.67
N ILE A 58 -31.81 33.49 2.80
CA ILE A 58 -32.33 34.81 3.19
C ILE A 58 -31.16 35.77 3.47
N ASP A 59 -30.16 35.29 4.18
CA ASP A 59 -28.97 36.03 4.60
C ASP A 59 -27.94 36.17 3.46
N GLN A 60 -28.11 35.43 2.35
CA GLN A 60 -27.22 35.40 1.19
C GLN A 60 -25.77 35.05 1.55
N GLU A 61 -25.61 34.09 2.46
CA GLU A 61 -24.32 33.61 2.92
C GLU A 61 -23.75 32.60 1.92
N HIS A 62 -22.65 32.99 1.26
CA HIS A 62 -22.00 32.16 0.25
C HIS A 62 -20.73 31.50 0.80
N ASP A 63 -20.90 30.60 1.76
CA ASP A 63 -19.78 29.85 2.31
C ASP A 63 -19.25 28.85 1.29
N VAL A 64 -17.93 28.80 1.17
CA VAL A 64 -17.23 27.79 0.38
C VAL A 64 -16.96 26.59 1.29
N VAL A 65 -17.40 25.42 0.87
CA VAL A 65 -17.25 24.16 1.61
C VAL A 65 -16.41 23.18 0.78
N TRP A 66 -15.56 22.42 1.46
CA TRP A 66 -14.80 21.35 0.85
C TRP A 66 -15.37 20.00 1.27
N THR A 67 -15.51 19.08 0.32
CA THR A 67 -15.90 17.70 0.62
C THR A 67 -14.70 16.86 1.08
N GLU A 68 -14.99 15.79 1.81
CA GLU A 68 -14.01 14.74 2.10
C GLU A 68 -13.52 14.08 0.81
N ALA A 69 -12.41 13.34 0.90
CA ALA A 69 -11.88 12.65 -0.26
C ALA A 69 -12.85 11.55 -0.72
N TYR A 70 -13.24 11.59 -1.99
CA TYR A 70 -14.07 10.55 -2.60
C TYR A 70 -13.50 10.13 -3.95
N ILE A 71 -13.87 8.94 -4.38
CA ILE A 71 -13.49 8.37 -5.66
C ILE A 71 -14.63 8.61 -6.64
N ASP A 72 -14.31 9.28 -7.75
CA ASP A 72 -15.25 9.41 -8.86
C ASP A 72 -15.29 8.11 -9.70
N SER A 73 -16.51 7.74 -10.12
CA SER A 73 -16.79 6.56 -10.97
C SER A 73 -16.90 6.90 -12.43
N THR A 74 -17.13 8.18 -12.73
CA THR A 74 -17.41 8.62 -14.08
C THR A 74 -16.13 8.79 -14.89
N LEU A 75 -15.03 9.18 -14.22
CA LEU A 75 -13.68 9.29 -14.78
C LEU A 75 -12.88 7.99 -14.69
N ALA A 76 -13.52 6.84 -14.98
CA ALA A 76 -12.81 5.58 -15.14
C ALA A 76 -12.07 5.56 -16.49
N ASP A 77 -11.02 6.37 -16.60
CA ASP A 77 -10.10 6.31 -17.74
C ASP A 77 -9.21 5.07 -17.61
N ASP A 78 -8.44 4.73 -18.66
CA ASP A 78 -7.49 3.58 -18.67
C ASP A 78 -6.45 3.62 -17.52
N GLN A 79 -6.36 4.74 -16.78
CA GLN A 79 -5.50 4.97 -15.62
C GLN A 79 -6.16 4.62 -14.25
N GLY A 80 -7.46 4.31 -14.22
CA GLY A 80 -8.18 3.83 -13.03
C GLY A 80 -8.90 4.92 -12.21
N LEU A 81 -9.47 4.48 -11.08
CA LEU A 81 -10.27 5.29 -10.16
C LEU A 81 -9.41 6.35 -9.43
N VAL A 82 -9.79 7.63 -9.53
CA VAL A 82 -9.03 8.77 -8.97
C VAL A 82 -9.71 9.33 -7.70
N LEU A 83 -8.91 9.63 -6.69
CA LEU A 83 -9.32 10.37 -5.48
C LEU A 83 -9.45 11.86 -5.79
N MET A 84 -10.60 12.44 -5.43
CA MET A 84 -10.99 13.82 -5.70
C MET A 84 -11.54 14.47 -4.42
N THR A 85 -11.51 15.79 -4.36
CA THR A 85 -12.25 16.61 -3.39
C THR A 85 -12.95 17.73 -4.15
N THR A 86 -14.17 18.09 -3.74
CA THR A 86 -14.98 19.12 -4.41
C THR A 86 -15.01 20.37 -3.57
N VAL A 87 -14.78 21.51 -4.24
CA VAL A 87 -15.10 22.82 -3.69
C VAL A 87 -16.53 23.15 -4.10
N ALA A 88 -17.42 23.35 -3.12
CA ALA A 88 -18.83 23.60 -3.34
C ALA A 88 -19.26 24.97 -2.77
N MET A 89 -20.15 25.65 -3.49
CA MET A 89 -20.73 26.93 -3.09
C MET A 89 -22.23 26.96 -3.45
N PRO A 90 -23.10 27.41 -2.54
CA PRO A 90 -24.53 27.48 -2.81
C PRO A 90 -24.84 28.62 -3.79
N VAL A 91 -25.86 28.41 -4.63
CA VAL A 91 -26.34 29.40 -5.61
C VAL A 91 -27.74 29.86 -5.24
N PHE A 92 -27.90 31.18 -5.12
CA PHE A 92 -29.16 31.81 -4.76
C PHE A 92 -29.73 32.65 -5.90
N SER A 93 -31.05 32.74 -5.96
CA SER A 93 -31.74 33.65 -6.87
C SER A 93 -31.67 35.08 -6.33
N LYS A 94 -31.48 36.05 -7.23
CA LYS A 94 -31.54 37.49 -6.89
C LYS A 94 -32.95 38.05 -6.85
N GLN A 95 -33.97 37.27 -7.22
CA GLN A 95 -35.36 37.71 -7.21
C GLN A 95 -35.90 37.79 -5.77
N ASN A 96 -36.67 38.84 -5.46
CA ASN A 96 -37.19 39.04 -4.09
C ASN A 96 -38.21 37.96 -3.66
N GLU A 97 -38.96 37.40 -4.61
CA GLU A 97 -39.96 36.35 -4.32
C GLU A 97 -39.33 35.04 -3.85
N THR A 98 -38.22 34.64 -4.46
CA THR A 98 -37.47 33.43 -4.09
C THR A 98 -36.64 33.64 -2.84
N ARG A 99 -36.10 34.85 -2.65
CA ARG A 99 -35.36 35.25 -1.44
C ARG A 99 -36.24 35.22 -0.19
N SER A 100 -37.42 35.82 -0.23
CA SER A 100 -38.36 35.84 0.90
C SER A 100 -38.89 34.46 1.27
N LYS A 101 -38.95 33.54 0.30
CA LYS A 101 -39.33 32.13 0.50
C LYS A 101 -38.16 31.23 0.91
N GLY A 102 -36.92 31.73 0.87
CA GLY A 102 -35.72 30.96 1.23
C GLY A 102 -35.40 29.81 0.27
N ILE A 103 -35.72 29.94 -1.02
CA ILE A 103 -35.56 28.87 -2.01
C ILE A 103 -34.10 28.78 -2.48
N LEU A 104 -33.45 27.65 -2.21
CA LEU A 104 -32.13 27.31 -2.77
C LEU A 104 -32.28 26.91 -4.25
N LEU A 105 -31.53 27.55 -5.15
CA LEU A 105 -31.53 27.17 -6.57
C LEU A 105 -30.73 25.89 -6.82
N GLY A 106 -29.59 25.76 -6.13
CA GLY A 106 -28.69 24.62 -6.26
C GLY A 106 -27.34 24.91 -5.65
N VAL A 107 -26.39 24.03 -5.96
CA VAL A 107 -24.98 24.13 -5.52
C VAL A 107 -24.11 23.99 -6.76
N VAL A 108 -23.12 24.87 -6.89
CA VAL A 108 -22.07 24.71 -7.91
C VAL A 108 -20.85 24.10 -7.24
N GLY A 109 -20.25 23.11 -7.90
CA GLY A 109 -19.07 22.40 -7.42
C GLY A 109 -17.99 22.34 -8.48
N THR A 110 -16.74 22.28 -8.06
CA THR A 110 -15.61 21.97 -8.94
C THR A 110 -14.72 20.93 -8.27
N ASP A 111 -14.46 19.85 -8.99
CA ASP A 111 -13.68 18.73 -8.49
C ASP A 111 -12.19 18.97 -8.71
N VAL A 112 -11.41 18.72 -7.67
CA VAL A 112 -9.96 18.85 -7.63
C VAL A 112 -9.37 17.47 -7.40
N PRO A 113 -8.59 16.92 -8.35
CA PRO A 113 -7.89 15.67 -8.13
C PRO A 113 -6.85 15.81 -7.02
N VAL A 114 -6.87 14.88 -6.07
CA VAL A 114 -5.90 14.85 -4.96
C VAL A 114 -4.47 14.67 -5.51
N LYS A 115 -4.32 13.98 -6.65
CA LYS A 115 -3.04 13.83 -7.35
C LYS A 115 -2.41 15.17 -7.75
N GLU A 116 -3.20 16.16 -8.14
CA GLU A 116 -2.70 17.50 -8.48
C GLU A 116 -2.16 18.24 -7.25
N LEU A 117 -2.79 18.04 -6.09
CA LEU A 117 -2.27 18.56 -4.83
C LEU A 117 -0.92 17.91 -4.48
N LEU A 118 -0.79 16.59 -4.70
CA LEU A 118 0.45 15.86 -4.45
C LEU A 118 1.61 16.28 -5.36
N LYS A 119 1.35 16.69 -6.61
CA LYS A 119 2.38 17.21 -7.53
C LYS A 119 3.07 18.47 -7.01
N THR A 120 2.41 19.25 -6.15
CA THR A 120 3.00 20.47 -5.57
C THR A 120 4.06 20.18 -4.49
N ILE A 121 4.11 18.93 -3.99
CA ILE A 121 4.96 18.54 -2.87
C ILE A 121 6.30 18.04 -3.42
N PRO A 122 7.43 18.72 -3.14
CA PRO A 122 8.72 18.35 -3.70
C PRO A 122 9.28 17.08 -3.04
N LYS A 123 8.98 15.91 -3.63
CA LYS A 123 9.36 14.59 -3.09
C LYS A 123 10.86 14.43 -2.88
N TYR A 124 11.68 14.88 -3.84
CA TYR A 124 13.13 14.83 -3.75
C TYR A 124 13.73 15.60 -2.55
N LYS A 125 12.96 16.51 -1.94
CA LYS A 125 13.36 17.28 -0.75
C LYS A 125 12.96 16.60 0.57
N LEU A 126 11.97 15.72 0.57
CA LEU A 126 11.48 15.04 1.78
C LEU A 126 12.41 13.89 2.23
N GLY A 127 13.21 13.35 1.31
CA GLY A 127 14.06 12.20 1.56
C GLY A 127 13.34 10.86 1.35
N ILE A 128 14.07 9.76 1.52
CA ILE A 128 13.67 8.40 1.07
C ILE A 128 12.40 7.90 1.77
N HIS A 129 12.28 8.15 3.07
CA HIS A 129 11.12 7.79 3.88
C HIS A 129 10.17 8.96 4.14
N GLY A 130 10.51 10.14 3.63
CA GLY A 130 9.73 11.35 3.88
C GLY A 130 8.49 11.40 3.02
N TYR A 131 7.38 11.83 3.61
CA TYR A 131 6.10 11.98 2.93
C TYR A 131 5.34 13.16 3.50
N ALA A 132 4.39 13.64 2.71
CA ALA A 132 3.43 14.62 3.15
C ALA A 132 2.03 14.00 3.10
N PHE A 133 1.18 14.46 4.00
CA PHE A 133 -0.19 14.01 4.13
C PHE A 133 -1.06 15.19 4.53
N ALA A 134 -2.35 15.12 4.26
CA ALA A 134 -3.29 16.15 4.63
C ALA A 134 -4.53 15.54 5.28
N ILE A 135 -5.10 16.24 6.25
CA ILE A 135 -6.31 15.84 6.95
C ILE A 135 -7.35 16.95 6.91
N THR A 136 -8.61 16.57 7.09
CA THR A 136 -9.74 17.48 7.29
C THR A 136 -9.81 17.99 8.74
N ASN A 137 -10.67 18.96 8.99
CA ASN A 137 -11.00 19.45 10.33
C ASN A 137 -11.70 18.42 11.23
N ASN A 138 -12.07 17.24 10.70
CA ASN A 138 -12.63 16.14 11.47
C ASN A 138 -11.60 15.06 11.83
N GLY A 139 -10.40 15.09 11.22
CA GLY A 139 -9.36 14.07 11.37
C GLY A 139 -9.24 13.13 10.16
N TYR A 140 -10.25 13.10 9.28
CA TYR A 140 -10.23 12.23 8.10
C TYR A 140 -9.11 12.58 7.13
N ILE A 141 -8.50 11.55 6.57
CA ILE A 141 -7.38 11.67 5.66
C ILE A 141 -7.86 12.15 4.28
N LEU A 142 -7.32 13.28 3.82
CA LEU A 142 -7.45 13.72 2.43
C LEU A 142 -6.46 12.99 1.53
N THR A 143 -5.21 12.86 1.99
CA THR A 143 -4.15 12.12 1.29
C THR A 143 -3.11 11.61 2.28
N HIS A 144 -2.69 10.35 2.12
CA HIS A 144 -1.63 9.72 2.90
C HIS A 144 -1.10 8.49 2.14
N PRO A 145 0.21 8.17 2.18
CA PRO A 145 0.77 7.00 1.46
C PRO A 145 0.10 5.66 1.80
N GLU A 146 -0.28 5.47 3.05
CA GLU A 146 -0.93 4.24 3.55
C GLU A 146 -2.47 4.24 3.38
N LEU A 147 -3.07 5.28 2.79
CA LEU A 147 -4.51 5.28 2.49
C LEU A 147 -4.77 4.34 1.31
N ARG A 148 -5.51 3.25 1.54
CA ARG A 148 -5.83 2.23 0.54
C ARG A 148 -7.34 2.23 0.27
N PRO A 149 -7.83 3.12 -0.61
CA PRO A 149 -9.27 3.26 -0.84
C PRO A 149 -9.85 2.16 -1.75
N LEU A 150 -8.98 1.41 -2.43
CA LEU A 150 -9.33 0.31 -3.31
C LEU A 150 -8.85 -1.03 -2.73
N TYR A 151 -9.56 -2.10 -3.08
CA TYR A 151 -9.13 -3.48 -2.85
C TYR A 151 -9.23 -4.29 -4.15
N GLU A 152 -8.41 -5.33 -4.28
CA GLU A 152 -8.33 -6.17 -5.47
C GLU A 152 -8.78 -7.60 -5.17
N GLU A 153 -9.91 -7.99 -5.75
CA GLU A 153 -10.35 -9.39 -5.82
C GLU A 153 -10.73 -9.70 -7.27
N GLY A 154 -9.71 -9.90 -8.12
CA GLY A 154 -9.83 -10.02 -9.58
C GLY A 154 -10.07 -8.69 -10.32
N LYS A 155 -10.93 -7.81 -9.80
CA LYS A 155 -11.10 -6.42 -10.28
C LYS A 155 -10.93 -5.43 -9.12
N LYS A 156 -10.32 -4.28 -9.39
CA LYS A 156 -10.22 -3.15 -8.45
C LYS A 156 -11.62 -2.65 -8.08
N ARG A 157 -11.94 -2.65 -6.79
CA ARG A 157 -13.19 -2.14 -6.23
C ARG A 157 -12.91 -1.18 -5.09
N ARG A 158 -13.87 -0.29 -4.82
CA ARG A 158 -13.81 0.65 -3.69
C ARG A 158 -14.09 -0.09 -2.40
N LYS A 159 -13.30 0.17 -1.37
CA LYS A 159 -13.63 -0.28 -0.01
C LYS A 159 -14.85 0.49 0.50
N PRO A 160 -15.73 -0.09 1.32
CA PRO A 160 -16.72 0.68 2.07
C PRO A 160 -16.01 1.69 3.00
N ASN A 161 -16.62 2.85 3.23
CA ASN A 161 -16.17 3.88 4.20
C ASN A 161 -14.70 4.37 4.06
N TYR A 162 -14.07 4.19 2.90
CA TYR A 162 -12.69 4.68 2.67
C TYR A 162 -12.53 6.21 2.84
N SER A 163 -13.61 6.98 2.69
CA SER A 163 -13.60 8.45 2.83
C SER A 163 -13.51 8.89 4.29
N SER A 164 -13.85 8.01 5.24
CA SER A 164 -13.91 8.30 6.67
C SER A 164 -12.74 7.70 7.47
N VAL A 165 -11.64 7.33 6.81
CA VAL A 165 -10.44 6.80 7.48
C VAL A 165 -9.77 7.93 8.27
N ASP A 166 -9.65 7.77 9.58
CA ASP A 166 -9.02 8.75 10.47
C ASP A 166 -7.48 8.62 10.47
N LEU A 167 -6.78 9.69 10.85
CA LEU A 167 -5.33 9.70 10.99
C LEU A 167 -4.84 8.64 11.98
N SER A 168 -5.57 8.39 13.08
CA SER A 168 -5.19 7.42 14.11
C SER A 168 -5.25 5.97 13.62
N GLU A 169 -6.00 5.67 12.55
CA GLU A 169 -6.03 4.33 11.93
C GLU A 169 -4.77 4.05 11.10
N VAL A 170 -4.06 5.10 10.71
CA VAL A 170 -2.89 5.01 9.82
C VAL A 170 -1.60 5.27 10.60
N GLU A 171 -1.60 6.28 11.46
CA GLU A 171 -0.49 6.65 12.34
C GLU A 171 -0.77 6.16 13.77
N TRP A 172 -1.08 4.87 13.90
CA TRP A 172 -1.56 4.22 15.12
C TRP A 172 -0.56 4.20 16.31
N GLU A 173 0.68 4.64 16.10
CA GLU A 173 1.66 4.82 17.18
C GLU A 173 1.38 6.09 18.01
N ASP A 174 0.59 7.05 17.51
CA ASP A 174 0.12 8.23 18.25
C ASP A 174 -1.03 7.88 19.22
N ARG A 175 -0.73 7.09 20.26
CA ARG A 175 -1.73 6.57 21.21
C ARG A 175 -2.48 7.65 21.99
N ASP A 176 -1.86 8.81 22.17
CA ASP A 176 -2.42 9.96 22.92
C ASP A 176 -3.12 10.96 21.97
N ASP A 177 -3.23 10.64 20.68
CA ASP A 177 -3.78 11.49 19.62
C ASP A 177 -3.19 12.92 19.61
N VAL A 178 -1.92 13.09 19.99
CA VAL A 178 -1.29 14.41 20.14
C VAL A 178 -1.17 15.09 18.78
N LEU A 179 -0.70 14.36 17.78
CA LEU A 179 -0.55 14.85 16.41
C LEU A 179 -1.93 15.12 15.80
N ARG A 180 -2.83 14.14 15.91
CA ARG A 180 -4.21 14.25 15.40
C ARG A 180 -4.91 15.48 15.97
N ASN A 181 -4.96 15.61 17.30
CA ASN A 181 -5.64 16.72 17.96
C ASN A 181 -5.00 18.06 17.63
N ALA A 182 -3.68 18.13 17.48
CA ALA A 182 -3.01 19.38 17.10
C ALA A 182 -3.38 19.81 15.66
N MET A 183 -3.44 18.88 14.72
CA MET A 183 -3.79 19.16 13.32
C MET A 183 -5.28 19.47 13.14
N VAL A 184 -6.18 18.75 13.83
CA VAL A 184 -7.63 19.04 13.85
C VAL A 184 -7.90 20.44 14.42
N ASN A 185 -7.20 20.81 15.49
CA ASN A 185 -7.26 22.15 16.07
C ASN A 185 -6.47 23.21 15.29
N ARG A 186 -5.97 22.88 14.08
CA ARG A 186 -5.29 23.81 13.17
C ARG A 186 -4.09 24.53 13.80
N LYS A 187 -3.34 23.84 14.67
CA LYS A 187 -2.12 24.40 15.28
C LYS A 187 -0.93 24.15 14.37
N THR A 188 0.07 25.04 14.42
CA THR A 188 1.37 24.80 13.81
C THR A 188 2.33 24.24 14.87
N GLY A 189 3.06 23.18 14.54
CA GLY A 189 3.97 22.57 15.50
C GLY A 189 4.88 21.49 14.92
N LYS A 190 5.64 20.87 15.83
CA LYS A 190 6.49 19.72 15.56
C LYS A 190 6.18 18.63 16.57
N PHE A 191 6.17 17.39 16.12
CA PHE A 191 6.05 16.19 16.94
C PHE A 191 7.06 15.14 16.48
N SER A 192 7.55 14.29 17.39
CA SER A 192 8.48 13.22 17.02
C SER A 192 8.01 11.93 17.67
N MET A 193 7.93 10.86 16.88
CA MET A 193 7.59 9.53 17.36
C MET A 193 8.34 8.44 16.59
N GLU A 194 8.52 7.30 17.25
CA GLU A 194 9.00 6.09 16.60
C GLU A 194 7.83 5.43 15.87
N VAL A 195 8.01 5.16 14.58
CA VAL A 195 6.98 4.57 13.72
C VAL A 195 7.43 3.23 13.19
N LYS A 196 6.46 2.32 13.06
CA LYS A 196 6.67 0.99 12.50
C LYS A 196 5.92 0.93 11.18
N LYS A 197 6.67 0.93 10.08
CA LYS A 197 6.09 0.84 8.74
C LYS A 197 6.21 -0.56 8.20
N THR A 198 5.10 -1.04 7.66
CA THR A 198 5.04 -2.36 7.04
C THR A 198 5.46 -2.23 5.58
N VAL A 199 6.30 -3.15 5.12
CA VAL A 199 6.75 -3.21 3.73
C VAL A 199 6.48 -4.59 3.15
N ASP A 200 6.53 -4.67 1.83
CA ASP A 200 6.40 -5.94 1.11
C ASP A 200 5.04 -6.62 1.37
N LYS A 201 3.97 -5.85 1.13
CA LYS A 201 2.57 -6.25 1.35
C LYS A 201 2.26 -6.71 2.78
N GLY A 202 2.86 -6.06 3.78
CA GLY A 202 2.59 -6.33 5.20
C GLY A 202 3.44 -7.43 5.83
N LYS A 203 4.43 -7.99 5.11
CA LYS A 203 5.22 -9.12 5.63
C LYS A 203 6.44 -8.70 6.46
N ARG A 204 7.09 -7.61 6.08
CA ARG A 204 8.30 -7.10 6.74
C ARG A 204 8.01 -5.77 7.41
N VAL A 205 8.81 -5.42 8.42
CA VAL A 205 8.64 -4.16 9.15
C VAL A 205 9.94 -3.38 9.20
N LEU A 206 9.83 -2.08 8.97
CA LEU A 206 10.87 -1.08 9.16
C LEU A 206 10.51 -0.24 10.38
N VAL A 207 11.47 -0.11 11.29
CA VAL A 207 11.34 0.70 12.50
C VAL A 207 12.22 1.94 12.31
N MET A 208 11.62 3.13 12.38
CA MET A 208 12.34 4.39 12.20
C MET A 208 11.74 5.48 13.09
N THR A 209 12.52 6.54 13.34
CA THR A 209 12.02 7.70 14.10
C THR A 209 11.65 8.83 13.14
N ASN A 210 10.38 9.22 13.13
CA ASN A 210 9.89 10.31 12.30
C ASN A 210 9.74 11.61 13.10
N ASP A 211 10.16 12.70 12.48
CA ASP A 211 9.87 14.07 12.90
C ASP A 211 8.74 14.62 12.02
N TYR A 212 7.56 14.82 12.61
CA TYR A 212 6.37 15.40 11.99
C TYR A 212 6.37 16.91 12.16
N TYR A 213 6.10 17.62 11.07
CA TYR A 213 5.88 19.06 11.02
C TYR A 213 4.51 19.29 10.44
N TYR A 214 3.67 20.07 11.14
CA TYR A 214 2.29 20.26 10.73
C TYR A 214 1.85 21.71 10.86
N THR A 215 0.94 22.13 9.99
CA THR A 215 0.38 23.48 9.95
C THR A 215 -0.99 23.48 9.27
N ASP A 216 -1.77 24.53 9.46
CA ASP A 216 -3.04 24.70 8.75
C ASP A 216 -2.85 25.26 7.33
N ILE A 217 -3.77 24.91 6.42
CA ILE A 217 -3.86 25.53 5.11
C ILE A 217 -4.86 26.68 5.20
N LYS A 218 -4.38 27.91 5.03
CA LYS A 218 -5.22 29.10 5.13
C LYS A 218 -6.28 29.10 4.03
N GLY A 219 -7.52 29.42 4.40
CA GLY A 219 -8.65 29.47 3.46
C GLY A 219 -9.30 28.12 3.15
N THR A 220 -8.81 27.02 3.71
CA THR A 220 -9.44 25.70 3.61
C THR A 220 -9.66 25.09 5.00
N PRO A 221 -10.48 24.03 5.14
CA PRO A 221 -10.60 23.28 6.38
C PRO A 221 -9.48 22.25 6.57
N PHE A 222 -8.46 22.24 5.72
CA PHE A 222 -7.43 21.22 5.71
C PHE A 222 -6.20 21.63 6.53
N SER A 223 -5.55 20.63 7.12
CA SER A 223 -4.24 20.74 7.77
C SER A 223 -3.23 19.86 7.03
N LEU A 224 -2.02 20.37 6.83
CA LEU A 224 -0.93 19.70 6.14
C LEU A 224 0.09 19.18 7.17
N GLY A 225 0.49 17.93 7.02
CA GLY A 225 1.55 17.28 7.77
C GLY A 225 2.68 16.83 6.83
N VAL A 226 3.92 16.95 7.31
CA VAL A 226 5.12 16.47 6.64
C VAL A 226 5.91 15.64 7.64
N ALA A 227 6.16 14.38 7.30
CA ALA A 227 6.97 13.47 8.09
C ALA A 227 8.36 13.35 7.46
N LEU A 228 9.41 13.61 8.25
CA LEU A 228 10.81 13.42 7.86
C LEU A 228 11.45 12.39 8.78
N SER A 229 12.03 11.33 8.23
CA SER A 229 12.75 10.34 9.03
C SER A 229 14.09 10.89 9.51
N ARG A 230 14.47 10.61 10.76
CA ARG A 230 15.77 11.01 11.30
C ARG A 230 16.89 10.23 10.58
N GLY A 231 18.02 10.91 10.34
CA GLY A 231 19.12 10.35 9.55
C GLY A 231 18.87 10.41 8.03
N HIS A 232 17.62 10.26 7.60
CA HIS A 232 17.22 10.15 6.19
C HIS A 232 16.28 11.29 5.78
N GLY A 233 16.82 12.38 5.23
CA GLY A 233 16.03 13.53 4.72
C GLY A 233 16.26 14.86 5.44
N LYS A 234 17.05 14.88 6.53
CA LYS A 234 17.46 16.13 7.20
C LYS A 234 18.50 16.93 6.41
N TYR A 235 19.37 16.21 5.69
CA TYR A 235 20.43 16.77 4.87
C TYR A 235 20.41 16.08 3.51
N PHE A 236 20.73 16.84 2.47
CA PHE A 236 20.99 16.31 1.14
C PHE A 236 22.28 16.93 0.60
N PHE A 237 22.96 16.18 -0.25
CA PHE A 237 24.17 16.62 -0.91
C PHE A 237 23.81 17.40 -2.18
N ARG A 238 24.43 18.56 -2.41
CA ARG A 238 24.16 19.40 -3.58
C ARG A 238 25.41 19.51 -4.44
N GLY A 239 25.28 19.32 -5.75
CA GLY A 239 26.37 19.43 -6.70
C GLY A 239 26.01 20.33 -7.88
N ASN A 240 27.00 20.71 -8.69
CA ASN A 240 26.78 21.51 -9.89
C ASN A 240 27.69 21.01 -11.02
N VAL A 241 27.15 20.97 -12.24
CA VAL A 241 27.83 20.51 -13.46
C VAL A 241 27.46 21.42 -14.63
N THR A 242 28.22 21.34 -15.71
CA THR A 242 27.85 22.03 -16.95
C THR A 242 26.62 21.36 -17.58
N ILE A 243 25.81 22.15 -18.30
CA ILE A 243 24.57 21.66 -18.91
C ILE A 243 24.91 20.65 -20.02
N GLU A 244 26.00 20.90 -20.74
CA GLU A 244 26.47 20.07 -21.85
C GLU A 244 26.89 18.68 -21.38
N GLU A 245 27.71 18.59 -20.33
CA GLU A 245 28.13 17.30 -19.74
C GLU A 245 26.93 16.55 -19.16
N GLY A 246 26.09 17.24 -18.39
CA GLY A 246 24.91 16.64 -17.79
C GLY A 246 23.93 16.09 -18.82
N LEU A 247 23.71 16.82 -19.92
CA LEU A 247 22.79 16.39 -20.96
C LEU A 247 23.34 15.20 -21.75
N HIS A 248 24.65 15.18 -22.02
CA HIS A 248 25.31 14.07 -22.68
C HIS A 248 25.10 12.76 -21.90
N ASP A 249 25.33 12.77 -20.58
CA ASP A 249 25.26 11.56 -19.76
C ASP A 249 23.81 11.15 -19.44
N LEU A 250 22.87 12.10 -19.46
CA LEU A 250 21.43 11.82 -19.29
C LEU A 250 20.81 11.17 -20.54
N GLU A 251 21.40 11.36 -21.72
CA GLU A 251 20.94 10.75 -22.98
C GLU A 251 21.40 9.30 -23.18
N HIS A 252 22.18 8.76 -22.24
CA HIS A 252 22.68 7.41 -22.32
C HIS A 252 21.56 6.37 -22.12
N PRO A 253 21.52 5.26 -22.89
CA PRO A 253 20.40 4.30 -22.89
C PRO A 253 20.22 3.50 -21.59
N ASP A 254 21.22 3.46 -20.71
CA ASP A 254 21.13 2.80 -19.40
C ASP A 254 20.42 3.66 -18.35
N VAL A 255 20.21 4.96 -18.65
CA VAL A 255 19.61 5.94 -17.75
C VAL A 255 18.10 6.02 -17.97
N SER A 256 17.35 6.01 -16.87
CA SER A 256 15.93 6.30 -16.84
C SER A 256 15.60 7.32 -15.75
N LEU A 257 14.57 8.11 -15.98
CA LEU A 257 14.01 9.06 -15.00
C LEU A 257 12.69 8.53 -14.46
N ALA A 258 12.31 9.01 -13.28
CA ALA A 258 11.03 8.69 -12.68
C ALA A 258 9.88 9.31 -13.48
N ASP A 259 9.15 8.49 -14.25
CA ASP A 259 8.10 8.95 -15.16
C ASP A 259 6.93 9.67 -14.45
N GLU A 260 6.62 9.27 -13.21
CA GLU A 260 5.53 9.86 -12.43
C GLU A 260 5.93 11.14 -11.68
N TRP A 261 7.21 11.52 -11.71
CA TRP A 261 7.68 12.76 -11.09
C TRP A 261 7.56 13.93 -12.05
N SER A 262 7.17 15.10 -11.52
CA SER A 262 7.03 16.32 -12.31
C SER A 262 8.32 17.14 -12.26
N TYR A 263 9.22 16.92 -13.22
CA TYR A 263 10.40 17.77 -13.44
C TYR A 263 10.00 19.05 -14.17
N CYS A 264 9.15 18.90 -15.19
CA CYS A 264 8.55 19.96 -15.98
C CYS A 264 7.04 19.77 -16.03
N ASN A 265 6.28 20.85 -15.85
CA ASN A 265 4.83 20.81 -15.94
C ASN A 265 4.37 20.83 -17.41
N THR A 266 4.04 19.65 -17.92
CA THR A 266 3.54 19.44 -19.29
C THR A 266 2.02 19.52 -19.40
N ASP A 267 1.29 19.55 -18.27
CA ASP A 267 -0.18 19.47 -18.25
C ASP A 267 -0.86 20.83 -18.53
N LEU A 268 -0.16 21.92 -18.24
CA LEU A 268 -0.64 23.31 -18.41
C LEU A 268 -1.03 23.64 -19.85
N HIS A 269 -0.24 23.14 -20.81
CA HIS A 269 -0.42 23.44 -22.23
C HIS A 269 -0.71 22.14 -23.00
N PRO A 270 -1.82 22.05 -23.76
CA PRO A 270 -2.15 20.86 -24.53
C PRO A 270 -1.03 20.39 -25.47
N GLU A 271 -0.25 21.35 -25.98
CA GLU A 271 0.89 21.09 -26.87
C GLU A 271 2.02 20.33 -26.18
N HIS A 272 2.14 20.37 -24.86
CA HIS A 272 3.23 19.70 -24.13
C HIS A 272 2.85 18.32 -23.59
N ARG A 273 1.56 17.94 -23.62
CA ARG A 273 1.06 16.69 -23.03
C ARG A 273 1.63 15.40 -23.63
N HIS A 274 2.13 15.47 -24.86
CA HIS A 274 2.71 14.33 -25.56
C HIS A 274 4.21 14.15 -25.27
N LEU A 275 4.84 15.11 -24.60
CA LEU A 275 6.27 15.08 -24.31
C LEU A 275 6.54 14.19 -23.09
N SER A 276 7.57 13.35 -23.19
CA SER A 276 8.16 12.70 -22.02
C SER A 276 8.86 13.73 -21.12
N GLN A 277 9.03 13.41 -19.83
CA GLN A 277 9.75 14.29 -18.90
C GLN A 277 11.19 14.58 -19.36
N LEU A 278 11.87 13.59 -19.94
CA LEU A 278 13.21 13.76 -20.49
C LEU A 278 13.23 14.72 -21.69
N GLU A 279 12.27 14.62 -22.61
CA GLU A 279 12.14 15.55 -23.75
C GLU A 279 11.80 16.96 -23.29
N ALA A 280 10.93 17.09 -22.29
CA ALA A 280 10.58 18.37 -21.68
C ALA A 280 11.83 19.06 -21.07
N ILE A 281 12.65 18.31 -20.33
CA ILE A 281 13.93 18.81 -19.79
C ILE A 281 14.86 19.25 -20.93
N LYS A 282 14.97 18.47 -22.02
CA LYS A 282 15.78 18.83 -23.19
C LYS A 282 15.35 20.15 -23.82
N LEU A 283 14.05 20.35 -24.02
CA LEU A 283 13.50 21.57 -24.62
C LEU A 283 13.72 22.79 -23.72
N TYR A 284 13.53 22.60 -22.41
CA TYR A 284 13.78 23.61 -21.38
C TYR A 284 15.25 24.04 -21.36
N LEU A 285 16.19 23.08 -21.32
CA LEU A 285 17.63 23.37 -21.29
C LEU A 285 18.15 24.01 -22.59
N LYS A 286 17.58 23.64 -23.74
CA LYS A 286 17.91 24.25 -25.05
C LYS A 286 17.29 25.64 -25.25
N GLY A 287 16.46 26.12 -24.31
CA GLY A 287 15.78 27.42 -24.40
C GLY A 287 14.78 27.52 -25.56
N LYS A 288 14.29 26.38 -26.07
CA LYS A 288 13.40 26.35 -27.24
C LYS A 288 11.95 26.72 -26.89
N GLU A 289 11.51 26.42 -25.67
CA GLU A 289 10.14 26.62 -25.22
C GLU A 289 10.09 27.42 -23.91
N PRO A 290 9.95 28.75 -23.95
CA PRO A 290 9.93 29.59 -22.74
C PRO A 290 8.66 29.43 -21.89
N LEU A 291 7.61 28.82 -22.44
CA LEU A 291 6.33 28.55 -21.76
C LEU A 291 6.37 27.30 -20.86
N LEU A 292 7.42 26.50 -20.94
CA LEU A 292 7.54 25.27 -20.15
C LEU A 292 8.08 25.60 -18.75
N GLN A 293 7.23 25.42 -17.73
CA GLN A 293 7.60 25.64 -16.33
C GLN A 293 8.26 24.38 -15.75
N CYS A 294 9.54 24.47 -15.41
CA CYS A 294 10.31 23.37 -14.82
C CYS A 294 10.96 23.74 -13.49
N ASP A 295 11.20 22.75 -12.63
CA ASP A 295 11.98 22.90 -11.40
C ASP A 295 13.48 22.93 -11.73
N LYS A 296 14.05 24.14 -11.71
CA LYS A 296 15.46 24.38 -12.02
C LYS A 296 16.40 23.67 -11.05
N GLU A 297 16.03 23.61 -9.76
CA GLU A 297 16.88 23.00 -8.74
C GLU A 297 16.92 21.50 -8.95
N LEU A 298 15.77 20.86 -9.11
CA LEU A 298 15.71 19.41 -9.36
C LEU A 298 16.46 19.01 -10.62
N ILE A 299 16.28 19.75 -11.73
CA ILE A 299 16.98 19.44 -13.00
C ILE A 299 18.49 19.55 -12.82
N GLN A 300 19.00 20.57 -12.12
CA GLN A 300 20.45 20.69 -11.86
C GLN A 300 20.99 19.50 -11.07
N GLU A 301 20.25 19.02 -10.07
CA GLU A 301 20.66 17.84 -9.31
C GLU A 301 20.58 16.54 -10.14
N VAL A 302 19.60 16.40 -11.04
CA VAL A 302 19.51 15.26 -11.97
C VAL A 302 20.72 15.22 -12.91
N LEU A 303 21.09 16.37 -13.47
CA LEU A 303 22.27 16.48 -14.32
C LEU A 303 23.54 16.13 -13.55
N PHE A 304 23.67 16.61 -12.31
CA PHE A 304 24.78 16.26 -11.44
C PHE A 304 24.85 14.75 -11.16
N ASP A 305 23.72 14.14 -10.78
CA ASP A 305 23.62 12.71 -10.51
C ASP A 305 23.95 11.88 -11.77
N ALA A 306 23.55 12.33 -12.97
CA ALA A 306 23.86 11.68 -14.24
C ALA A 306 25.38 11.61 -14.48
N VAL A 307 26.09 12.72 -14.30
CA VAL A 307 27.55 12.81 -14.50
C VAL A 307 28.31 11.99 -13.47
N VAL A 308 27.95 12.11 -12.19
CA VAL A 308 28.65 11.39 -11.10
C VAL A 308 28.48 9.87 -11.24
N SER A 309 27.32 9.42 -11.71
CA SER A 309 27.04 7.99 -11.90
C SER A 309 27.53 7.45 -13.24
N ALA A 310 27.91 8.28 -14.22
CA ALA A 310 28.33 7.84 -15.55
C ALA A 310 29.49 6.80 -15.55
N PRO A 311 30.55 6.90 -14.71
CA PRO A 311 31.62 5.91 -14.71
C PRO A 311 31.19 4.48 -14.34
N ILE A 312 30.01 4.30 -13.71
CA ILE A 312 29.51 2.98 -13.33
C ILE A 312 29.14 2.13 -14.55
N GLU A 313 28.73 2.77 -15.64
CA GLU A 313 28.30 2.14 -16.87
C GLU A 313 29.49 1.42 -17.53
N ALA A 314 30.62 2.11 -17.68
CA ALA A 314 31.87 1.50 -18.15
C ALA A 314 32.34 0.34 -17.25
N TYR A 315 32.21 0.48 -15.93
CA TYR A 315 32.58 -0.57 -14.98
C TYR A 315 31.70 -1.83 -15.17
N TRP A 316 30.38 -1.69 -15.18
CA TRP A 316 29.47 -2.80 -15.38
C TRP A 316 29.61 -3.44 -16.77
N THR A 317 29.81 -2.64 -17.82
CA THR A 317 30.06 -3.15 -19.17
C THR A 317 31.36 -3.94 -19.24
N SER A 318 32.43 -3.49 -18.57
CA SER A 318 33.69 -4.25 -18.49
C SER A 318 33.51 -5.59 -17.80
N LEU A 319 32.69 -5.65 -16.74
CA LEU A 319 32.33 -6.88 -16.06
C LEU A 319 31.48 -7.79 -16.96
N ALA A 320 30.51 -7.25 -17.69
CA ALA A 320 29.64 -8.00 -18.60
C ALA A 320 30.40 -8.59 -19.80
N LEU A 321 31.42 -7.90 -20.30
CA LEU A 321 32.27 -8.35 -21.41
C LEU A 321 33.26 -9.44 -21.01
N ASN A 322 33.57 -9.58 -19.71
CA ASN A 322 34.40 -10.68 -19.19
C ASN A 322 33.62 -12.02 -19.16
N LYS A 323 33.24 -12.51 -20.35
CA LYS A 323 32.34 -13.64 -20.57
C LYS A 323 32.86 -14.99 -20.06
N SER A 324 34.17 -15.20 -19.99
CA SER A 324 34.76 -16.45 -19.46
C SER A 324 34.51 -16.66 -17.97
N GLU A 325 34.22 -15.58 -17.24
CA GLU A 325 33.85 -15.61 -15.83
C GLU A 325 32.33 -15.48 -15.59
N ASN A 326 31.56 -14.95 -16.55
CA ASN A 326 30.16 -14.57 -16.34
C ASN A 326 29.17 -15.75 -16.39
N ALA A 327 29.48 -16.82 -17.11
CA ALA A 327 28.64 -18.02 -17.13
C ALA A 327 28.46 -18.65 -15.73
N ASP A 328 29.44 -18.43 -14.84
CA ASP A 328 29.43 -18.89 -13.45
C ASP A 328 28.95 -17.82 -12.44
N LYS A 329 28.69 -16.57 -12.84
CA LYS A 329 28.46 -15.46 -11.88
C LYS A 329 27.03 -15.30 -11.39
N GLY A 330 26.04 -15.93 -12.02
CA GLY A 330 24.64 -15.98 -11.55
C GLY A 330 23.93 -14.64 -11.27
N VAL A 331 24.60 -13.49 -11.45
CA VAL A 331 24.04 -12.14 -11.39
C VAL A 331 23.43 -11.79 -12.74
N GLU A 332 22.19 -11.32 -12.72
CA GLU A 332 21.40 -11.04 -13.93
C GLU A 332 21.31 -9.54 -14.22
N VAL A 333 21.12 -8.72 -13.18
CA VAL A 333 20.88 -7.28 -13.28
C VAL A 333 21.68 -6.54 -12.22
N ALA A 334 22.30 -5.42 -12.58
CA ALA A 334 22.75 -4.40 -11.65
C ALA A 334 21.92 -3.13 -11.83
N PHE A 335 21.59 -2.48 -10.71
CA PHE A 335 20.79 -1.27 -10.72
C PHE A 335 21.29 -0.27 -9.69
N LEU A 336 21.14 1.01 -10.01
CA LEU A 336 21.44 2.14 -9.16
C LEU A 336 20.26 3.10 -9.22
N GLY A 337 19.93 3.70 -8.08
CA GLY A 337 18.93 4.77 -8.01
C GLY A 337 19.41 5.89 -7.10
N THR A 338 19.20 7.12 -7.54
CA THR A 338 19.58 8.33 -6.80
C THR A 338 18.37 8.99 -6.17
N ARG A 339 18.59 9.98 -5.30
CA ARG A 339 17.47 10.70 -4.65
C ARG A 339 16.61 11.53 -5.63
N THR A 340 17.13 11.85 -6.82
CA THR A 340 16.48 12.73 -7.81
C THR A 340 15.52 11.98 -8.74
N GLY A 341 15.37 10.66 -8.55
CA GLY A 341 14.58 9.79 -9.42
C GLY A 341 15.34 9.33 -10.67
N LEU A 342 16.66 9.53 -10.72
CA LEU A 342 17.50 8.94 -11.75
C LEU A 342 17.83 7.49 -11.38
N SER A 343 17.62 6.58 -12.32
CA SER A 343 18.04 5.18 -12.24
C SER A 343 18.97 4.80 -13.38
N ARG A 344 19.94 3.95 -13.07
CA ARG A 344 20.78 3.26 -14.07
C ARG A 344 20.59 1.76 -13.94
N ILE A 345 20.39 1.08 -15.06
CA ILE A 345 20.18 -0.37 -15.10
C ILE A 345 21.12 -0.98 -16.13
N ASN A 346 21.87 -2.02 -15.74
CA ASN A 346 22.65 -2.83 -16.66
C ASN A 346 22.28 -4.30 -16.55
N LEU A 347 22.16 -4.96 -17.70
CA LEU A 347 21.77 -6.35 -17.84
C LEU A 347 23.02 -7.18 -18.19
N PHE A 348 23.35 -8.15 -17.34
CA PHE A 348 24.45 -9.10 -17.60
C PHE A 348 24.03 -10.27 -18.47
N VAL A 349 22.72 -10.53 -18.55
CA VAL A 349 22.09 -11.51 -19.43
C VAL A 349 21.12 -10.83 -20.39
N GLY A 350 20.81 -11.46 -21.53
CA GLY A 350 19.81 -10.92 -22.45
C GLY A 350 18.43 -10.77 -21.77
N ALA A 351 17.65 -9.75 -22.14
CA ALA A 351 16.37 -9.45 -21.52
C ALA A 351 15.37 -10.64 -21.52
N GLU A 352 15.45 -11.51 -22.53
CA GLU A 352 14.62 -12.73 -22.63
C GLU A 352 15.04 -13.84 -21.65
N GLN A 353 16.31 -13.83 -21.19
CA GLN A 353 16.89 -14.83 -20.30
C GLN A 353 16.75 -14.47 -18.81
N LEU A 354 16.15 -13.32 -18.50
CA LEU A 354 15.92 -12.89 -17.13
C LEU A 354 14.94 -13.84 -16.43
N THR A 355 15.33 -14.33 -15.25
CA THR A 355 14.47 -15.18 -14.42
C THR A 355 13.23 -14.43 -13.93
N ASN A 356 13.37 -13.13 -13.66
CA ASN A 356 12.25 -12.23 -13.38
C ASN A 356 12.17 -11.15 -14.48
N GLN A 357 11.23 -11.32 -15.40
CA GLN A 357 11.02 -10.37 -16.50
C GLN A 357 10.27 -9.10 -16.07
N ASP A 358 9.58 -9.11 -14.93
CA ASP A 358 8.76 -7.98 -14.47
C ASP A 358 9.54 -7.00 -13.58
N PHE A 359 10.73 -7.39 -13.12
CA PHE A 359 11.57 -6.58 -12.25
C PHE A 359 11.95 -5.24 -12.90
N LEU A 360 11.77 -4.15 -12.15
CA LEU A 360 12.02 -2.75 -12.58
C LEU A 360 11.20 -2.31 -13.81
N LYS A 361 10.13 -3.02 -14.17
CA LYS A 361 9.17 -2.58 -15.18
C LYS A 361 7.96 -1.90 -14.55
N ALA A 362 7.19 -1.17 -15.35
CA ALA A 362 6.01 -0.42 -14.92
C ALA A 362 4.93 -1.26 -14.17
N GLY A 363 4.92 -2.59 -14.36
CA GLY A 363 4.04 -3.50 -13.61
C GLY A 363 4.44 -3.66 -12.14
N ASP A 364 5.70 -3.48 -11.80
CA ASP A 364 6.26 -3.66 -10.45
C ASP A 364 6.35 -2.32 -9.70
N LYS A 365 5.18 -1.79 -9.31
CA LYS A 365 5.03 -0.48 -8.67
C LYS A 365 5.84 -0.31 -7.37
N GLU A 366 6.21 -1.39 -6.70
CA GLU A 366 6.99 -1.33 -5.45
C GLU A 366 8.49 -1.11 -5.69
N ASN A 367 9.03 -1.56 -6.83
CA ASN A 367 10.46 -1.49 -7.12
C ASN A 367 10.86 -0.38 -8.10
N ILE A 368 9.90 0.41 -8.59
CA ILE A 368 10.14 1.62 -9.40
C ILE A 368 9.97 2.89 -8.57
N PHE A 369 10.48 4.01 -9.08
CA PHE A 369 10.16 5.33 -8.53
C PHE A 369 8.70 5.66 -8.87
N ASN A 370 7.89 5.88 -7.84
CA ASN A 370 6.49 6.24 -7.98
C ASN A 370 6.25 7.66 -7.46
N ALA A 371 5.10 8.26 -7.76
CA ALA A 371 4.70 9.55 -7.18
C ALA A 371 4.66 9.52 -5.65
N ASP A 372 4.33 8.37 -5.06
CA ASP A 372 4.09 8.25 -3.63
C ASP A 372 5.32 7.81 -2.82
N HIS A 373 6.21 7.00 -3.39
CA HIS A 373 7.35 6.41 -2.68
C HIS A 373 8.58 6.13 -3.55
N PHE A 374 9.73 6.04 -2.88
CA PHE A 374 10.97 5.49 -3.42
C PHE A 374 10.91 3.95 -3.54
N PRO A 375 11.67 3.34 -4.46
CA PRO A 375 11.72 1.89 -4.60
C PRO A 375 11.95 1.14 -3.27
N LEU A 376 11.30 -0.01 -3.10
CA LEU A 376 11.39 -0.82 -1.88
C LEU A 376 12.83 -1.20 -1.52
N TRP A 377 13.62 -1.62 -2.50
CA TRP A 377 15.04 -1.96 -2.30
C TRP A 377 15.88 -0.77 -1.83
N TYR A 378 15.52 0.45 -2.23
CA TYR A 378 16.16 1.69 -1.78
C TYR A 378 15.72 2.00 -0.34
N ARG A 379 14.41 2.03 -0.08
CA ARG A 379 13.86 2.26 1.27
C ARG A 379 14.46 1.30 2.30
N ARG A 380 14.57 0.02 1.99
CA ARG A 380 15.16 -0.98 2.90
C ARG A 380 16.65 -0.78 3.10
N ALA A 381 17.39 -0.48 2.03
CA ALA A 381 18.84 -0.27 2.10
C ALA A 381 19.22 1.01 2.87
N ALA A 382 18.38 2.04 2.80
CA ALA A 382 18.60 3.31 3.47
C ALA A 382 18.59 3.18 4.99
N GLU A 383 17.71 2.35 5.54
CA GLU A 383 17.57 2.13 7.00
C GLU A 383 18.70 1.24 7.59
N GLN A 384 19.50 0.61 6.73
CA GLN A 384 20.63 -0.17 7.19
C GLN A 384 21.91 0.66 7.26
N ILE A 385 22.86 0.16 8.05
CA ILE A 385 24.15 0.80 8.26
C ILE A 385 24.96 0.76 6.94
N PRO A 386 25.69 1.83 6.59
CA PRO A 386 26.55 1.84 5.42
C PRO A 386 27.46 0.61 5.33
N GLY A 387 27.53 0.01 4.15
CA GLY A 387 28.35 -1.18 3.90
C GLY A 387 27.68 -2.52 4.24
N SER A 388 26.49 -2.51 4.85
CA SER A 388 25.66 -3.71 4.98
C SER A 388 24.78 -3.92 3.75
N PHE A 389 24.53 -5.19 3.40
CA PHE A 389 23.68 -5.57 2.28
C PHE A 389 22.35 -6.14 2.80
N VAL A 390 21.24 -5.64 2.25
CA VAL A 390 19.91 -6.19 2.46
C VAL A 390 19.62 -7.22 1.39
N TYR A 391 19.36 -8.45 1.81
CA TYR A 391 18.94 -9.53 0.92
C TYR A 391 17.44 -9.71 1.01
N SER A 392 16.81 -9.93 -0.14
CA SER A 392 15.36 -10.10 -0.23
C SER A 392 14.98 -11.02 -1.37
N ILE A 393 13.93 -11.81 -1.13
CA ILE A 393 13.27 -12.63 -2.13
C ILE A 393 11.90 -12.00 -2.36
N PRO A 394 11.52 -11.68 -3.61
CA PRO A 394 10.23 -11.09 -3.89
C PRO A 394 9.10 -12.09 -3.60
N PHE A 395 8.07 -11.66 -2.88
CA PHE A 395 6.94 -12.56 -2.61
C PHE A 395 6.01 -12.63 -3.83
N SER A 396 6.07 -13.75 -4.55
CA SER A 396 5.03 -14.07 -5.52
C SER A 396 3.76 -14.51 -4.78
N THR A 397 2.67 -13.76 -4.96
CA THR A 397 1.34 -14.12 -4.43
C THR A 397 0.66 -15.22 -5.24
N GLY A 398 1.32 -15.72 -6.30
CA GLY A 398 0.82 -16.81 -7.13
C GLY A 398 1.36 -18.16 -6.66
N ILE A 399 0.47 -19.14 -6.50
CA ILE A 399 0.75 -20.54 -6.15
C ILE A 399 1.73 -21.21 -7.14
N VAL A 400 1.94 -20.63 -8.33
CA VAL A 400 2.52 -21.35 -9.47
C VAL A 400 4.01 -21.04 -9.69
N ASN A 401 4.56 -19.91 -9.26
CA ASN A 401 5.99 -19.61 -9.45
C ASN A 401 6.55 -18.86 -8.23
N LYS A 402 7.16 -19.58 -7.28
CA LYS A 402 8.09 -18.96 -6.31
C LYS A 402 9.21 -18.30 -7.12
N SER A 403 9.59 -17.09 -6.75
CA SER A 403 10.60 -16.34 -7.49
C SER A 403 11.98 -16.96 -7.28
N ASN A 404 12.61 -17.42 -8.35
CA ASN A 404 13.96 -18.01 -8.29
C ASN A 404 15.07 -16.94 -8.31
N VAL A 405 14.81 -15.77 -7.71
CA VAL A 405 15.73 -14.62 -7.70
C VAL A 405 15.90 -14.06 -6.29
N VAL A 406 17.10 -13.56 -6.02
CA VAL A 406 17.46 -12.85 -4.79
C VAL A 406 17.96 -11.47 -5.19
N THR A 407 17.44 -10.45 -4.52
CA THR A 407 17.86 -9.07 -4.68
C THR A 407 18.70 -8.67 -3.48
N ALA A 408 19.91 -8.18 -3.73
CA ALA A 408 20.80 -7.61 -2.73
C ALA A 408 20.94 -6.10 -2.97
N SER A 409 20.70 -5.26 -1.96
CA SER A 409 20.84 -3.81 -2.06
C SER A 409 21.59 -3.20 -0.88
N THR A 410 22.30 -2.10 -1.13
CA THR A 410 23.00 -1.32 -0.10
C THR A 410 22.87 0.18 -0.40
N SER A 411 22.91 0.99 0.66
CA SER A 411 22.83 2.45 0.54
C SER A 411 24.22 3.07 0.55
N ILE A 412 24.39 4.10 -0.28
CA ILE A 412 25.59 4.92 -0.36
C ILE A 412 25.36 6.16 0.48
N GLN A 413 26.13 6.28 1.56
CA GLN A 413 26.11 7.44 2.45
C GLN A 413 27.43 8.18 2.32
N LEU A 414 27.34 9.51 2.17
CA LEU A 414 28.53 10.36 2.22
C LEU A 414 28.86 10.64 3.68
N LEU A 415 30.08 10.36 4.09
CA LEU A 415 30.57 10.66 5.43
C LEU A 415 31.21 12.06 5.41
N ASP A 416 30.47 13.06 5.89
CA ASP A 416 31.00 14.39 6.24
C ASP A 416 31.05 14.50 7.78
N GLU A 417 32.01 15.22 8.35
CA GLU A 417 32.44 15.11 9.77
C GLU A 417 31.30 15.17 10.80
N ARG A 418 30.16 15.80 10.47
CA ARG A 418 28.96 15.87 11.33
C ARG A 418 27.66 15.45 10.66
N LYS A 419 27.68 15.04 9.38
CA LYS A 419 26.48 14.80 8.57
C LYS A 419 26.68 13.61 7.64
N SER A 420 25.69 12.73 7.60
CA SER A 420 25.73 11.53 6.76
C SER A 420 24.48 11.40 5.87
N PRO A 421 24.36 12.19 4.79
CA PRO A 421 23.22 12.06 3.87
C PRO A 421 23.34 10.79 3.03
N VAL A 422 22.21 10.09 2.85
CA VAL A 422 22.09 9.03 1.83
C VAL A 422 21.96 9.69 0.46
N VAL A 423 22.82 9.32 -0.49
CA VAL A 423 22.85 9.93 -1.83
C VAL A 423 22.25 9.03 -2.90
N ALA A 424 22.51 7.73 -2.80
CA ALA A 424 22.04 6.73 -3.75
C ALA A 424 21.92 5.37 -3.05
N ALA A 425 21.24 4.44 -3.71
CA ALA A 425 21.31 3.03 -3.38
C ALA A 425 21.69 2.23 -4.63
N VAL A 426 22.45 1.18 -4.43
CA VAL A 426 22.90 0.26 -5.47
C VAL A 426 22.48 -1.14 -5.11
N GLY A 427 22.16 -1.96 -6.10
CA GLY A 427 21.82 -3.34 -5.88
C GLY A 427 22.04 -4.21 -7.10
N ILE A 428 21.92 -5.52 -6.85
CA ILE A 428 22.04 -6.56 -7.86
C ILE A 428 20.92 -7.57 -7.67
N GLN A 429 20.44 -8.10 -8.79
CA GLN A 429 19.59 -9.28 -8.83
C GLN A 429 20.43 -10.47 -9.27
N MET A 430 20.30 -11.58 -8.54
CA MET A 430 20.98 -12.84 -8.86
C MET A 430 20.03 -14.02 -8.78
N LYS A 431 20.38 -15.12 -9.46
CA LYS A 431 19.67 -16.39 -9.37
C LYS A 431 19.76 -16.95 -7.96
N LEU A 432 18.64 -17.46 -7.46
CA LEU A 432 18.55 -18.09 -6.14
C LEU A 432 19.53 -19.26 -6.01
N GLU A 433 19.62 -20.13 -7.02
CA GLU A 433 20.53 -21.27 -7.05
C GLU A 433 22.00 -20.86 -6.90
N PHE A 434 22.40 -19.77 -7.57
CA PHE A 434 23.76 -19.24 -7.49
C PHE A 434 24.06 -18.73 -6.07
N PHE A 435 23.13 -17.96 -5.50
CA PHE A 435 23.25 -17.45 -4.14
C PHE A 435 23.37 -18.58 -3.11
N GLN A 436 22.51 -19.60 -3.21
CA GLN A 436 22.54 -20.77 -2.35
C GLN A 436 23.85 -21.55 -2.47
N ARG A 437 24.35 -21.79 -3.67
CA ARG A 437 25.66 -22.45 -3.88
C ARG A 437 26.79 -21.69 -3.20
N LYS A 438 26.80 -20.36 -3.30
CA LYS A 438 27.80 -19.51 -2.63
C LYS A 438 27.66 -19.56 -1.11
N PHE A 439 26.43 -19.52 -0.60
CA PHE A 439 26.17 -19.67 0.83
C PHE A 439 26.65 -21.01 1.37
N TRP A 440 26.32 -22.13 0.72
CA TRP A 440 26.78 -23.45 1.14
C TRP A 440 28.30 -23.55 1.13
N THR A 441 28.95 -23.02 0.08
CA THR A 441 30.42 -22.97 0.02
C THR A 441 31.02 -22.15 1.17
N ALA A 442 30.41 -21.02 1.54
CA ALA A 442 30.86 -20.20 2.66
C ALA A 442 30.57 -20.87 4.02
N SER A 443 29.42 -21.53 4.16
CA SER A 443 29.01 -22.22 5.40
C SER A 443 29.89 -23.42 5.73
N ARG A 444 30.57 -24.02 4.74
CA ARG A 444 31.59 -25.05 4.91
C ARG A 444 32.91 -24.52 5.46
N GLN A 445 33.21 -23.25 5.20
CA GLN A 445 34.41 -22.58 5.69
C GLN A 445 34.13 -22.04 7.10
N CYS A 446 34.32 -22.87 8.12
CA CYS A 446 34.22 -22.42 9.50
C CYS A 446 35.26 -21.32 9.80
N ALA A 447 34.84 -20.06 9.81
CA ALA A 447 35.66 -18.94 10.25
C ALA A 447 35.59 -18.84 11.78
N SER A 448 36.51 -19.50 12.49
CA SER A 448 36.73 -19.22 13.91
C SER A 448 38.18 -18.82 14.13
N LEU A 449 38.38 -17.70 14.80
CA LEU A 449 39.66 -17.24 15.36
C LEU A 449 40.23 -18.21 16.42
N ASP A 450 39.41 -19.13 16.96
CA ASP A 450 39.76 -20.07 18.05
C ASP A 450 39.74 -21.55 17.64
N GLY A 451 39.57 -21.88 16.36
CA GLY A 451 39.79 -23.24 15.84
C GLY A 451 38.84 -24.35 16.31
N LYS A 452 37.76 -24.03 17.04
CA LYS A 452 36.69 -25.00 17.38
C LYS A 452 35.39 -24.63 16.66
N CYS A 453 35.09 -25.32 15.57
CA CYS A 453 33.76 -25.29 14.95
C CYS A 453 32.91 -26.39 15.59
N SER A 454 31.92 -26.02 16.39
CA SER A 454 31.08 -27.00 17.11
C SER A 454 29.97 -27.62 16.25
N ILE A 455 29.57 -26.96 15.16
CA ILE A 455 28.49 -27.40 14.26
C ILE A 455 28.86 -27.01 12.81
N SER A 456 28.94 -27.99 11.91
CA SER A 456 29.12 -27.79 10.47
C SER A 456 27.80 -28.08 9.74
N CYS A 457 27.49 -27.28 8.72
CA CYS A 457 26.32 -27.52 7.84
C CYS A 457 26.55 -28.63 6.82
N ASP A 458 27.67 -29.33 6.88
CA ASP A 458 27.91 -30.55 6.10
C ASP A 458 27.45 -31.82 6.83
N ASP A 459 27.11 -31.72 8.12
CA ASP A 459 26.63 -32.86 8.91
C ASP A 459 25.14 -33.10 8.65
N GLU A 460 24.77 -34.31 8.23
CA GLU A 460 23.36 -34.70 7.95
C GLU A 460 22.45 -34.58 9.18
N THR A 461 23.02 -34.48 10.39
CA THR A 461 22.25 -34.32 11.64
C THR A 461 21.94 -32.86 11.98
N VAL A 462 22.39 -31.92 11.13
CA VAL A 462 22.31 -30.48 11.37
C VAL A 462 21.56 -29.82 10.22
N ASN A 463 20.41 -29.22 10.53
CA ASN A 463 19.70 -28.40 9.56
C ASN A 463 20.23 -26.97 9.61
N CYS A 464 20.66 -26.45 8.45
CA CYS A 464 21.15 -25.08 8.33
C CYS A 464 20.22 -24.17 7.53
N TYR A 465 19.97 -22.99 8.09
CA TYR A 465 19.11 -21.97 7.52
C TYR A 465 19.86 -20.65 7.41
N LEU A 466 19.56 -19.88 6.36
CA LEU A 466 19.90 -18.47 6.26
C LEU A 466 18.59 -17.68 6.25
N ILE A 467 18.42 -16.78 7.21
CA ILE A 467 17.24 -15.94 7.35
C ILE A 467 17.59 -14.46 7.23
N ASP A 468 16.62 -13.67 6.79
CA ASP A 468 16.74 -12.21 6.80
C ASP A 468 16.51 -11.63 8.22
N ASN A 469 16.76 -10.32 8.35
CA ASN A 469 16.57 -9.59 9.59
C ASN A 469 15.12 -9.57 10.12
N ASN A 470 14.14 -9.99 9.30
CA ASN A 470 12.72 -10.07 9.65
C ASN A 470 12.25 -11.53 9.88
N GLY A 471 13.15 -12.52 9.77
CA GLY A 471 12.84 -13.93 10.04
C GLY A 471 12.30 -14.71 8.84
N PHE A 472 12.48 -14.25 7.60
CA PHE A 472 12.14 -15.01 6.40
C PHE A 472 13.34 -15.82 5.89
N ILE A 473 13.08 -17.05 5.46
CA ILE A 473 14.10 -17.97 4.98
C ILE A 473 14.57 -17.55 3.58
N LEU A 474 15.88 -17.28 3.46
CA LEU A 474 16.57 -17.03 2.19
C LEU A 474 17.18 -18.30 1.60
N VAL A 475 17.76 -19.15 2.46
CA VAL A 475 18.37 -20.43 2.07
C VAL A 475 17.99 -21.50 3.10
N SER A 476 17.54 -22.65 2.60
CA SER A 476 17.30 -23.88 3.34
C SER A 476 17.76 -25.06 2.48
N GLU A 477 18.02 -26.21 3.09
CA GLU A 477 18.25 -27.47 2.36
C GLU A 477 17.01 -27.88 1.57
N ASP A 478 15.83 -27.66 2.14
CA ASP A 478 14.56 -27.82 1.46
C ASP A 478 14.18 -26.52 0.74
N TYR A 479 14.32 -26.54 -0.59
CA TYR A 479 13.99 -25.42 -1.47
C TYR A 479 12.53 -24.97 -1.33
N THR A 480 11.62 -25.86 -0.91
CA THR A 480 10.21 -25.51 -0.75
C THR A 480 9.96 -24.54 0.39
N GLN A 481 10.85 -24.46 1.37
CA GLN A 481 10.75 -23.56 2.53
C GLN A 481 11.29 -22.15 2.25
N THR A 482 11.94 -21.95 1.10
CA THR A 482 12.50 -20.63 0.75
C THR A 482 11.38 -19.61 0.57
N GLY A 483 11.54 -18.45 1.20
CA GLY A 483 10.56 -17.37 1.25
C GLY A 483 9.47 -17.53 2.31
N ASP A 484 9.43 -18.65 3.05
CA ASP A 484 8.45 -18.83 4.12
C ASP A 484 8.98 -18.24 5.44
N PHE A 485 8.09 -17.98 6.39
CA PHE A 485 8.48 -17.44 7.69
C PHE A 485 9.14 -18.53 8.53
N PHE A 486 10.31 -18.25 9.10
CA PHE A 486 11.08 -19.25 9.85
C PHE A 486 10.31 -19.84 11.03
N GLY A 487 9.45 -19.05 11.69
CA GLY A 487 8.62 -19.56 12.79
C GLY A 487 7.47 -20.47 12.38
N GLU A 488 7.09 -20.51 11.08
CA GLU A 488 6.13 -21.50 10.57
C GLU A 488 6.79 -22.86 10.34
N VAL A 489 8.08 -22.86 9.96
CA VAL A 489 8.87 -24.07 9.73
C VAL A 489 9.45 -24.60 11.05
N GLU A 490 10.08 -23.72 11.83
CA GLU A 490 10.85 -24.04 13.04
C GLU A 490 10.37 -23.21 14.26
N GLY A 491 9.10 -23.42 14.64
CA GLY A 491 8.43 -22.64 15.69
C GLY A 491 9.10 -22.73 17.07
N ALA A 492 9.62 -23.90 17.46
CA ALA A 492 10.31 -24.10 18.74
C ALA A 492 11.61 -23.29 18.82
N VAL A 493 12.37 -23.27 17.71
CA VAL A 493 13.62 -22.52 17.59
C VAL A 493 13.35 -21.02 17.60
N MET A 494 12.36 -20.56 16.84
CA MET A 494 11.97 -19.15 16.83
C MET A 494 11.53 -18.68 18.22
N ASN A 495 10.73 -19.46 18.94
CA ASN A 495 10.33 -19.11 20.31
C ASN A 495 11.55 -19.01 21.24
N LYS A 496 12.54 -19.90 21.10
CA LYS A 496 13.78 -19.81 21.86
C LYS A 496 14.54 -18.51 21.54
N LEU A 497 14.67 -18.14 20.26
CA LEU A 497 15.31 -16.89 19.85
C LEU A 497 14.60 -15.64 20.39
N LEU A 498 13.27 -15.67 20.52
CA LEU A 498 12.50 -14.63 21.19
C LEU A 498 12.84 -14.55 22.69
N THR A 499 12.88 -15.69 23.40
CA THR A 499 13.22 -15.71 24.83
C THR A 499 14.65 -15.26 25.12
N MET A 500 15.56 -15.47 24.16
CA MET A 500 16.97 -15.05 24.25
C MET A 500 17.18 -13.58 23.87
N GLY A 501 16.16 -12.92 23.31
CA GLY A 501 16.23 -11.52 22.87
C GLY A 501 16.93 -11.30 21.52
N SER A 502 17.30 -12.35 20.79
CA SER A 502 17.85 -12.23 19.43
C SER A 502 16.82 -11.72 18.43
N PHE A 503 15.54 -12.02 18.67
CA PHE A 503 14.41 -11.50 17.91
C PHE A 503 13.41 -10.82 18.83
N LYS A 504 12.77 -9.77 18.31
CA LYS A 504 11.68 -9.05 18.94
C LYS A 504 10.40 -9.26 18.14
N ARG A 505 9.34 -9.67 18.83
CA ARG A 505 7.97 -9.70 18.28
C ARG A 505 7.36 -8.31 18.36
N ILE A 506 6.83 -7.84 17.24
CA ILE A 506 6.14 -6.56 17.07
C ILE A 506 4.71 -6.86 16.63
N THR A 507 3.72 -6.33 17.34
CA THR A 507 2.31 -6.40 16.94
C THR A 507 2.00 -5.25 15.99
N LEU A 508 1.46 -5.56 14.82
CA LEU A 508 1.03 -4.60 13.81
C LEU A 508 -0.48 -4.67 13.65
N TYR A 509 -1.08 -3.52 13.31
CA TYR A 509 -2.52 -3.37 13.11
C TYR A 509 -2.79 -2.90 11.68
N ASP A 510 -3.76 -3.52 11.02
CA ASP A 510 -4.32 -3.06 9.75
C ASP A 510 -5.84 -2.88 9.89
N TYR A 511 -6.24 -1.61 10.08
CA TYR A 511 -7.63 -1.15 10.21
C TYR A 511 -8.34 -0.97 8.85
N GLN A 512 -7.62 -1.12 7.74
CA GLN A 512 -8.17 -1.01 6.39
C GLN A 512 -8.24 -2.38 5.70
N ALA A 513 -8.15 -3.48 6.44
CA ALA A 513 -8.19 -4.82 5.89
C ALA A 513 -9.61 -5.19 5.41
N MET A 514 -9.66 -6.11 4.44
CA MET A 514 -10.92 -6.68 3.94
C MET A 514 -10.93 -8.16 4.29
N CYS A 515 -11.78 -8.56 5.23
CA CYS A 515 -11.91 -9.94 5.66
C CYS A 515 -13.05 -10.61 4.92
N ARG A 516 -12.91 -11.92 4.73
CA ARG A 516 -14.04 -12.74 4.28
C ARG A 516 -15.04 -12.79 5.41
N ALA A 517 -16.24 -12.25 5.19
CA ALA A 517 -17.33 -12.46 6.10
C ALA A 517 -17.70 -13.94 6.02
N ASN A 518 -17.40 -14.69 7.08
CA ASN A 518 -18.13 -15.90 7.34
C ASN A 518 -19.55 -15.43 7.67
N LYS A 519 -20.44 -15.48 6.69
CA LYS A 519 -21.85 -15.54 7.03
C LYS A 519 -21.97 -16.81 7.85
N ASP A 520 -22.05 -16.64 9.17
CA ASP A 520 -22.86 -17.52 9.97
C ASP A 520 -24.20 -17.53 9.22
N SER A 521 -24.43 -18.58 8.44
CA SER A 521 -25.78 -18.98 8.16
C SER A 521 -26.39 -19.05 9.54
N SER A 522 -27.23 -18.06 9.88
CA SER A 522 -28.24 -18.25 10.90
C SER A 522 -28.88 -19.56 10.50
N ASP A 523 -28.46 -20.64 11.15
CA ASP A 523 -28.78 -21.99 10.75
C ASP A 523 -30.30 -22.01 10.73
N GLY A 524 -30.84 -22.01 9.52
CA GLY A 524 -32.23 -22.31 9.31
C GLY A 524 -32.37 -23.69 9.92
N ALA A 525 -33.06 -23.78 11.04
CA ALA A 525 -33.55 -25.00 11.63
C ALA A 525 -34.60 -25.67 10.70
N SER A 526 -34.26 -25.83 9.42
CA SER A 526 -35.02 -26.48 8.36
C SER A 526 -34.31 -27.74 7.86
N GLY A 527 -33.05 -27.98 8.21
CA GLY A 527 -32.30 -29.19 7.83
C GLY A 527 -32.83 -30.50 8.43
N LEU A 528 -33.75 -30.45 9.40
CA LEU A 528 -34.39 -31.64 9.99
C LEU A 528 -35.74 -32.01 9.32
N LEU A 529 -36.31 -31.15 8.47
CA LEU A 529 -37.56 -31.40 7.75
C LEU A 529 -37.35 -31.88 6.32
N ASP A 530 -36.10 -31.95 5.86
CA ASP A 530 -35.74 -32.31 4.49
C ASP A 530 -36.18 -33.73 4.07
N PRO A 531 -36.07 -34.80 4.88
CA PRO A 531 -36.53 -36.12 4.43
C PRO A 531 -38.06 -36.20 4.33
N TYR A 532 -38.81 -35.50 5.19
CA TYR A 532 -40.27 -35.52 5.18
C TYR A 532 -40.84 -34.67 4.04
N ASN A 533 -40.24 -33.51 3.77
CA ASN A 533 -40.63 -32.65 2.66
C ASN A 533 -40.20 -33.24 1.31
N ALA A 534 -39.03 -33.88 1.22
CA ALA A 534 -38.62 -34.64 0.04
C ALA A 534 -39.53 -35.85 -0.20
N PHE A 535 -39.94 -36.56 0.86
CA PHE A 535 -40.91 -37.65 0.77
C PHE A 535 -42.29 -37.15 0.32
N LEU A 536 -42.80 -36.06 0.91
CA LEU A 536 -44.08 -35.48 0.49
C LEU A 536 -44.04 -34.91 -0.93
N ALA A 537 -42.91 -34.34 -1.35
CA ALA A 537 -42.71 -33.88 -2.72
C ALA A 537 -42.64 -35.05 -3.71
N ALA A 538 -41.97 -36.15 -3.35
CA ALA A 538 -41.94 -37.37 -4.13
C ALA A 538 -43.33 -38.03 -4.23
N VAL A 539 -44.08 -38.10 -3.13
CA VAL A 539 -45.46 -38.60 -3.11
C VAL A 539 -46.37 -37.71 -3.94
N LYS A 540 -46.24 -36.38 -3.82
CA LYS A 540 -47.01 -35.43 -4.63
C LYS A 540 -46.65 -35.55 -6.10
N TRP A 541 -45.37 -35.71 -6.45
CA TRP A 541 -44.91 -35.93 -7.82
C TRP A 541 -45.48 -37.24 -8.38
N ILE A 542 -45.35 -38.35 -7.65
CA ILE A 542 -45.93 -39.64 -8.04
C ILE A 542 -47.43 -39.52 -8.25
N MET A 543 -48.17 -38.87 -7.34
CA MET A 543 -49.61 -38.68 -7.49
C MET A 543 -49.96 -37.79 -8.68
N THR A 544 -49.12 -36.81 -9.01
CA THR A 544 -49.32 -35.94 -10.19
C THR A 544 -49.05 -36.71 -11.47
N GLU A 545 -48.01 -37.54 -11.51
CA GLU A 545 -47.69 -38.45 -12.62
C GLU A 545 -48.72 -39.57 -12.77
N LEU A 546 -49.31 -40.06 -11.68
CA LEU A 546 -50.36 -41.09 -11.72
C LEU A 546 -51.68 -40.48 -12.23
N VAL A 547 -51.97 -39.22 -11.87
CA VAL A 547 -53.09 -38.45 -12.44
C VAL A 547 -52.83 -38.14 -13.91
N LEU A 548 -51.62 -37.73 -14.29
CA LEU A 548 -51.24 -37.50 -15.68
C LEU A 548 -51.27 -38.80 -16.49
N PHE A 549 -50.79 -39.93 -15.96
CA PHE A 549 -50.86 -41.26 -16.58
C PHE A 549 -52.30 -41.76 -16.76
N LEU A 550 -53.20 -41.46 -15.81
CA LEU A 550 -54.63 -41.76 -15.93
C LEU A 550 -55.37 -40.83 -16.90
N VAL A 551 -54.87 -39.61 -17.10
CA VAL A 551 -55.41 -38.62 -18.05
C VAL A 551 -54.79 -38.80 -19.46
N GLU A 552 -53.57 -39.33 -19.55
CA GLU A 552 -52.79 -39.60 -20.77
C GLU A 552 -52.71 -41.11 -21.10
N PHE A 553 -53.73 -41.89 -20.76
CA PHE A 553 -54.05 -43.12 -21.49
C PHE A 553 -54.61 -42.77 -22.89
N ASN A 554 -53.84 -41.94 -23.61
CA ASN A 554 -53.90 -41.67 -25.03
C ASN A 554 -52.48 -41.20 -25.44
N LEU A 555 -51.71 -42.19 -25.88
CA LEU A 555 -50.35 -42.19 -26.42
C LEU A 555 -49.71 -40.83 -26.80
N CYS A 556 -48.46 -40.68 -26.33
CA CYS A 556 -47.36 -39.80 -26.80
C CYS A 556 -47.11 -38.49 -26.04
N SER A 557 -46.19 -38.54 -25.05
CA SER A 557 -45.17 -37.48 -24.88
C SER A 557 -44.04 -37.93 -23.94
N TRP A 558 -43.24 -38.91 -24.35
CA TRP A 558 -41.99 -39.25 -23.67
C TRP A 558 -40.82 -38.58 -24.37
N TRP A 559 -40.73 -37.25 -24.30
CA TRP A 559 -39.49 -36.49 -24.58
C TRP A 559 -39.69 -35.01 -24.28
N HIS A 560 -39.42 -34.60 -23.04
CA HIS A 560 -38.59 -33.43 -22.72
C HIS A 560 -38.53 -33.24 -21.20
N SER A 561 -37.37 -33.50 -20.60
CA SER A 561 -37.06 -33.06 -19.24
C SER A 561 -35.76 -32.25 -19.28
N ASP A 562 -35.87 -30.94 -19.49
CA ASP A 562 -34.78 -30.01 -19.25
C ASP A 562 -34.98 -29.36 -17.87
N MET A 563 -34.24 -29.84 -16.88
CA MET A 563 -33.94 -29.08 -15.66
C MET A 563 -32.48 -29.29 -15.29
N THR A 564 -31.62 -28.38 -15.76
CA THR A 564 -30.31 -28.15 -15.14
C THR A 564 -30.35 -26.81 -14.41
N ALA A 565 -30.63 -26.88 -13.10
CA ALA A 565 -30.40 -25.75 -12.21
C ALA A 565 -28.88 -25.56 -12.05
N LYS A 566 -28.32 -24.50 -12.63
CA LYS A 566 -26.95 -24.06 -12.32
C LYS A 566 -26.94 -23.50 -10.91
N ALA A 567 -26.26 -24.21 -9.99
CA ALA A 567 -25.91 -23.69 -8.68
C ALA A 567 -25.04 -22.43 -8.86
N GLN A 568 -25.60 -21.26 -8.53
CA GLN A 568 -24.86 -20.02 -8.44
C GLN A 568 -23.93 -20.14 -7.23
N LYS A 569 -22.62 -20.27 -7.48
CA LYS A 569 -21.58 -20.22 -6.44
C LYS A 569 -21.83 -18.98 -5.59
N LEU A 570 -22.12 -19.17 -4.31
CA LEU A 570 -22.33 -18.10 -3.34
C LEU A 570 -21.09 -17.18 -3.38
N LYS A 571 -21.27 -15.96 -3.87
CA LYS A 571 -20.19 -14.98 -3.98
C LYS A 571 -19.85 -14.55 -2.55
N GLN A 572 -18.79 -15.12 -1.98
CA GLN A 572 -18.29 -14.71 -0.68
C GLN A 572 -18.04 -13.20 -0.71
N THR A 573 -18.62 -12.50 0.26
CA THR A 573 -18.60 -11.03 0.30
C THR A 573 -17.51 -10.62 1.27
N LEU A 574 -16.57 -9.79 0.80
CA LEU A 574 -15.54 -9.20 1.65
C LEU A 574 -16.12 -7.99 2.37
N GLU A 575 -15.85 -7.88 3.67
CA GLU A 575 -16.28 -6.76 4.52
C GLU A 575 -15.05 -6.12 5.19
N PRO A 576 -15.09 -4.81 5.50
CA PRO A 576 -14.02 -4.15 6.27
C PRO A 576 -13.86 -4.81 7.63
N CYS A 577 -12.61 -5.00 8.06
CA CYS A 577 -12.26 -5.59 9.35
C CYS A 577 -10.93 -5.05 9.86
N ASP A 578 -10.77 -5.15 11.17
CA ASP A 578 -9.50 -4.88 11.83
C ASP A 578 -8.70 -6.17 11.91
N THR A 579 -7.44 -6.14 11.49
CA THR A 579 -6.55 -7.29 11.57
C THR A 579 -5.32 -6.96 12.41
N GLU A 580 -4.98 -7.86 13.34
CA GLU A 580 -3.74 -7.82 14.08
C GLU A 580 -2.84 -8.96 13.58
N TYR A 581 -1.57 -8.65 13.29
CA TYR A 581 -0.61 -9.67 12.91
C TYR A 581 0.78 -9.38 13.51
N PRO A 582 1.52 -10.44 13.89
CA PRO A 582 2.87 -10.28 14.41
C PRO A 582 3.89 -10.12 13.27
N ALA A 583 4.79 -9.16 13.40
CA ALA A 583 6.04 -9.09 12.67
C ALA A 583 7.23 -9.32 13.59
N PHE A 584 8.34 -9.71 13.00
CA PHE A 584 9.56 -10.04 13.72
C PHE A 584 10.72 -9.19 13.21
N VAL A 585 11.57 -8.77 14.14
CA VAL A 585 12.79 -8.00 13.84
C VAL A 585 13.91 -8.54 14.70
N SER A 586 15.04 -8.81 14.06
CA SER A 586 16.27 -9.20 14.75
C SER A 586 16.92 -8.02 15.46
N GLU A 587 17.49 -8.28 16.63
CA GLU A 587 18.24 -7.30 17.39
C GLU A 587 19.69 -7.20 16.89
N ARG A 588 20.18 -5.98 16.63
CA ARG A 588 21.49 -5.76 15.99
C ARG A 588 22.68 -6.02 16.91
N THR A 589 22.48 -5.96 18.23
CA THR A 589 23.57 -6.03 19.22
C THR A 589 24.11 -7.44 19.45
N ILE A 590 23.32 -8.47 19.11
CA ILE A 590 23.64 -9.85 19.45
C ILE A 590 24.24 -10.55 18.22
N LYS A 591 25.55 -10.79 18.27
CA LYS A 591 26.29 -11.41 17.15
C LYS A 591 26.17 -12.93 17.10
N GLU A 592 26.20 -13.59 18.25
CA GLU A 592 26.06 -15.04 18.33
C GLU A 592 25.20 -15.43 19.52
N THR A 593 24.33 -16.41 19.31
CA THR A 593 23.54 -17.03 20.37
C THR A 593 23.59 -18.53 20.26
N SER A 594 23.88 -19.20 21.36
CA SER A 594 23.81 -20.65 21.48
C SER A 594 22.83 -21.02 22.58
N GLY A 595 22.05 -22.07 22.35
CA GLY A 595 21.03 -22.51 23.29
C GLY A 595 20.64 -23.96 23.07
N ASN A 596 20.27 -24.62 24.16
CA ASN A 596 19.65 -25.95 24.09
C ASN A 596 18.14 -25.82 24.23
N ILE A 597 17.42 -26.56 23.41
CA ILE A 597 15.96 -26.72 23.46
C ILE A 597 15.72 -28.16 23.89
N ALA A 598 15.19 -28.34 25.10
CA ALA A 598 14.78 -29.64 25.59
C ALA A 598 13.34 -29.92 25.16
N CYS A 599 13.13 -31.04 24.47
CA CYS A 599 11.83 -31.63 24.22
C CYS A 599 11.68 -32.90 25.09
N GLU A 600 10.48 -33.49 25.15
CA GLU A 600 10.20 -34.63 26.05
C GLU A 600 11.18 -35.80 25.86
N ASP A 601 11.60 -36.10 24.62
CA ASP A 601 12.55 -37.18 24.28
C ASP A 601 13.73 -36.74 23.37
N CYS A 602 13.98 -35.43 23.20
CA CYS A 602 15.12 -34.96 22.39
C CYS A 602 15.76 -33.68 22.94
N SER A 603 17.05 -33.50 22.63
CA SER A 603 17.78 -32.25 22.87
C SER A 603 18.23 -31.65 21.55
N ASN A 604 17.78 -30.44 21.26
CA ASN A 604 18.21 -29.70 20.08
C ASN A 604 19.23 -28.64 20.49
N LEU A 605 20.41 -28.67 19.88
CA LEU A 605 21.42 -27.63 20.05
C LEU A 605 21.24 -26.62 18.92
N LEU A 606 21.02 -25.36 19.31
CA LEU A 606 20.85 -24.22 18.42
C LEU A 606 22.10 -23.36 18.47
N ILE A 607 22.60 -22.97 17.30
CA ILE A 607 23.56 -21.88 17.14
C ILE A 607 23.01 -20.91 16.09
N SER A 608 22.89 -19.64 16.47
CA SER A 608 22.53 -18.56 15.57
C SER A 608 23.66 -17.54 15.53
N THR A 609 24.13 -17.23 14.32
CA THR A 609 25.22 -16.29 14.04
C THR A 609 24.71 -15.20 13.11
N ASN A 610 24.84 -13.94 13.53
CA ASN A 610 24.45 -12.77 12.77
C ASN A 610 25.63 -12.24 11.95
N TYR A 611 25.51 -12.36 10.63
CA TYR A 611 26.43 -11.84 9.62
C TYR A 611 25.98 -10.43 9.20
N ASP A 612 26.88 -9.45 9.34
CA ASP A 612 26.68 -8.07 8.89
C ASP A 612 25.38 -7.40 9.37
N MET A 613 24.87 -7.80 10.55
CA MET A 613 23.68 -7.26 11.21
C MET A 613 22.34 -7.46 10.47
N VAL A 614 22.35 -8.04 9.26
CA VAL A 614 21.17 -8.16 8.37
C VAL A 614 20.90 -9.60 7.93
N LEU A 615 21.93 -10.45 7.88
CA LEU A 615 21.84 -11.86 7.53
C LEU A 615 22.08 -12.71 8.76
N ILE A 616 21.17 -13.64 9.06
CA ILE A 616 21.33 -14.51 10.23
C ILE A 616 21.40 -15.96 9.75
N LYS A 617 22.51 -16.62 10.04
CA LYS A 617 22.64 -18.05 9.87
C LYS A 617 22.17 -18.73 11.15
N ILE A 618 21.40 -19.79 10.99
CA ILE A 618 20.93 -20.64 12.07
C ILE A 618 21.33 -22.07 11.73
N ALA A 619 21.97 -22.75 12.67
CA ALA A 619 22.25 -24.17 12.60
C ALA A 619 21.57 -24.87 13.78
N VAL A 620 20.79 -25.91 13.48
CA VAL A 620 20.03 -26.69 14.46
C VAL A 620 20.47 -28.13 14.38
N SER A 621 21.07 -28.65 15.46
CA SER A 621 21.42 -30.06 15.57
C SER A 621 20.36 -30.79 16.37
N TYR A 622 19.81 -31.86 15.80
CA TYR A 622 18.81 -32.71 16.44
C TYR A 622 19.48 -33.93 17.06
N ARG A 623 19.45 -34.06 18.40
CA ARG A 623 19.90 -35.27 19.09
C ARG A 623 18.72 -35.93 19.80
N LEU A 624 18.40 -37.16 19.40
CA LEU A 624 17.55 -38.07 20.16
C LEU A 624 18.31 -38.47 21.44
N ILE A 625 17.65 -38.37 22.59
CA ILE A 625 18.22 -38.74 23.89
C ILE A 625 18.07 -40.23 24.13
#